data_AF-A0A537K558-F1
#
_entry.id   AF-A0A537K558-F1
#
_cell.length_a   1.000
_cell.length_b   1.000
_cell.length_c   1.000
_cell.angle_alpha   90.00
_cell.angle_beta   90.00
_cell.angle_gamma   90.00
#
_symmetry.space_group_name_H-M   'P 1'
#
loop_
_entity.id
_entity.type
_entity.pdbx_description
1 polymer ?
#
loop_
_entity_poly.entity_id
_entity_poly.type
_entity_poly.pdbx_seq_one_letter_code
_entity_poly.pdbx_strand_id
1 'polypeptide(L)'
;MRPRRARRSPPRSSRDERGRPQLRQTGRGVVVPDPLRVTVQPTPNENALKFVVNRRMTEGRSQTFTDPSTATSPLARDLLGIPGVRQVFFLNDFITVTREAGVAWEGVVASAETLIRQHLGPAA
;
A
#
# COMPACT_ATOMS: atom_id res chain seq x y z
N MET A 1 53.22 42.39 -51.04
CA MET A 1 52.62 41.28 -50.27
C MET A 1 53.75 40.48 -49.61
N ARG A 2 53.98 40.61 -48.29
CA ARG A 2 55.11 39.96 -47.60
C ARG A 2 54.70 38.59 -47.00
N PRO A 3 55.64 37.62 -46.92
CA PRO A 3 55.41 36.25 -46.42
C PRO A 3 55.72 36.12 -44.91
N ARG A 4 55.40 34.98 -44.27
CA ARG A 4 56.31 34.18 -43.38
C ARG A 4 55.62 33.20 -42.40
N ARG A 5 56.10 31.96 -42.45
CA ARG A 5 56.60 31.07 -41.37
C ARG A 5 55.70 30.68 -40.18
N ALA A 6 55.35 29.39 -40.19
CA ALA A 6 55.62 28.35 -39.20
C ALA A 6 55.77 28.72 -37.71
N ARG A 7 55.09 27.97 -36.83
CA ARG A 7 55.60 27.59 -35.50
C ARG A 7 54.95 26.29 -35.01
N ARG A 8 55.82 25.32 -34.73
CA ARG A 8 55.58 24.09 -33.96
C ARG A 8 55.17 24.45 -32.53
N SER A 9 54.27 23.69 -31.94
CA SER A 9 54.08 23.63 -30.48
C SER A 9 54.47 22.25 -29.97
N PRO A 10 55.43 22.13 -29.04
CA PRO A 10 55.69 20.93 -28.26
C PRO A 10 54.93 20.96 -26.91
N PRO A 11 54.98 19.88 -26.11
CA PRO A 11 53.87 19.43 -25.25
C PRO A 11 53.94 19.97 -23.82
N ARG A 12 52.82 19.88 -23.08
CA ARG A 12 52.77 19.98 -21.62
C ARG A 12 51.76 18.97 -21.10
N SER A 13 52.22 17.86 -20.55
CA SER A 13 52.58 17.66 -19.14
C SER A 13 51.39 17.12 -18.36
N SER A 14 51.43 15.80 -18.15
CA SER A 14 50.74 15.10 -17.09
C SER A 14 50.91 15.82 -15.76
N ARG A 15 49.82 16.09 -15.05
CA ARG A 15 49.85 16.22 -13.59
C ARG A 15 48.45 16.03 -13.00
N ASP A 16 48.29 14.87 -12.37
CA ASP A 16 47.67 14.68 -11.05
C ASP A 16 46.41 15.51 -10.74
N GLU A 17 45.23 14.93 -10.99
CA GLU A 17 44.09 15.16 -10.11
C GLU A 17 43.61 13.81 -9.58
N ARG A 18 44.13 13.51 -8.39
CA ARG A 18 43.59 12.58 -7.40
C ARG A 18 42.10 12.36 -7.62
N GLY A 19 41.77 11.16 -8.09
CA GLY A 19 40.41 10.63 -8.07
C GLY A 19 39.93 10.68 -6.63
N ARG A 20 39.18 11.73 -6.30
CA ARG A 20 38.38 11.76 -5.08
C ARG A 20 37.44 10.56 -5.20
N PRO A 21 37.47 9.59 -4.27
CA PRO A 21 36.34 8.68 -4.19
C PRO A 21 35.15 9.57 -3.87
N GLN A 22 34.25 9.75 -4.83
CA GLN A 22 32.90 10.16 -4.49
C GLN A 22 32.39 9.06 -3.58
N LEU A 23 32.39 9.33 -2.27
CA LEU A 23 31.53 8.64 -1.34
C LEU A 23 30.12 8.86 -1.86
N ARG A 24 29.68 7.98 -2.76
CA ARG A 24 28.28 7.79 -3.07
C ARG A 24 27.67 7.35 -1.76
N GLN A 25 27.17 8.34 -1.01
CA GLN A 25 26.17 8.14 0.01
C GLN A 25 24.95 7.56 -0.71
N THR A 26 24.97 6.25 -0.99
CA THR A 26 23.73 5.50 -1.06
C THR A 26 23.27 5.42 0.38
N GLY A 27 22.58 6.47 0.84
CA GLY A 27 21.66 6.31 1.94
C GLY A 27 20.79 5.13 1.58
N ARG A 28 21.01 3.99 2.24
CA ARG A 28 19.99 2.96 2.37
C ARG A 28 18.86 3.68 3.10
N GLY A 29 17.98 4.33 2.33
CA GLY A 29 16.69 4.73 2.82
C GLY A 29 16.11 3.45 3.38
N VAL A 30 15.99 3.40 4.70
CA VAL A 30 15.17 2.38 5.34
C VAL A 30 13.82 2.55 4.67
N VAL A 31 13.47 1.61 3.80
CA VAL A 31 12.12 1.52 3.26
C VAL A 31 11.28 1.11 4.46
N VAL A 32 10.88 2.09 5.27
CA VAL A 32 9.87 1.87 6.28
C VAL A 32 8.63 1.41 5.50
N PRO A 33 8.15 0.18 5.70
CA PRO A 33 6.93 -0.25 5.03
C PRO A 33 5.84 0.76 5.40
N ASP A 34 5.14 1.30 4.39
CA ASP A 34 4.08 2.27 4.62
C ASP A 34 3.08 1.65 5.62
N PRO A 35 2.81 2.30 6.77
CA PRO A 35 1.92 1.75 7.78
C PRO A 35 0.55 1.49 7.15
N LEU A 36 -0.06 0.35 7.47
CA LEU A 36 -1.40 0.05 6.98
C LEU A 36 -2.37 1.14 7.49
N ARG A 37 -2.98 1.85 6.55
CA ARG A 37 -4.03 2.85 6.80
C ARG A 37 -5.37 2.22 6.47
N VAL A 38 -6.29 2.26 7.43
CA VAL A 38 -7.68 1.86 7.26
C VAL A 38 -8.54 3.11 7.45
N THR A 39 -9.40 3.41 6.50
CA THR A 39 -10.32 4.56 6.54
C THR A 39 -11.75 4.04 6.41
N VAL A 40 -12.60 4.38 7.36
CA VAL A 40 -14.03 4.04 7.30
C VAL A 40 -14.78 5.17 6.62
N GLN A 41 -15.59 4.83 5.62
CA GLN A 41 -16.43 5.74 4.87
C GLN A 41 -17.88 5.26 4.96
N PRO A 42 -18.83 6.17 5.25
CA PRO A 42 -20.24 5.84 5.21
C PRO A 42 -20.66 5.54 3.76
N THR A 43 -21.71 4.75 3.63
CA THR A 43 -22.37 4.49 2.35
C THR A 43 -23.81 5.06 2.42
N PRO A 44 -24.50 5.30 1.29
CA PRO A 44 -25.91 5.67 1.33
C PRO A 44 -26.81 4.62 1.99
N ASN A 45 -26.32 3.39 2.20
CA ASN A 45 -27.00 2.36 2.97
C ASN A 45 -26.51 2.41 4.44
N GLU A 46 -27.41 2.74 5.37
CA GLU A 46 -27.14 2.80 6.82
C GLU A 46 -26.63 1.47 7.43
N ASN A 47 -26.94 0.37 6.75
CA ASN A 47 -26.53 -0.98 7.14
C ASN A 47 -25.21 -1.39 6.48
N ALA A 48 -24.59 -0.54 5.67
CA ALA A 48 -23.29 -0.82 5.07
C ALA A 48 -22.24 0.28 5.33
N LEU A 49 -21.04 -0.16 5.70
CA LEU A 49 -19.86 0.70 5.83
C LEU A 49 -18.76 0.23 4.91
N LYS A 50 -18.04 1.19 4.32
CA LYS A 50 -16.92 0.95 3.43
C LYS A 50 -15.60 1.21 4.17
N PHE A 51 -14.75 0.21 4.24
CA PHE A 51 -13.39 0.28 4.78
C PHE A 51 -12.42 0.34 3.60
N VAL A 52 -11.73 1.46 3.44
CA VAL A 52 -10.71 1.67 2.41
C VAL A 52 -9.34 1.48 3.03
N VAL A 53 -8.50 0.71 2.37
CA VAL A 53 -7.13 0.44 2.81
C VAL A 53 -6.13 0.96 1.78
N ASN A 54 -4.93 1.30 2.21
CA ASN A 54 -3.83 1.69 1.31
C ASN A 54 -3.14 0.50 0.62
N ARG A 55 -3.79 -0.67 0.56
CA ARG A 55 -3.25 -1.93 0.04
C ARG A 55 -4.25 -2.60 -0.88
N ARG A 56 -3.78 -3.13 -2.02
CA ARG A 56 -4.65 -3.94 -2.88
C ARG A 56 -4.89 -5.30 -2.23
N MET A 57 -6.16 -5.66 -2.13
CA MET A 57 -6.65 -6.93 -1.60
C MET A 57 -7.11 -7.87 -2.72
N THR A 58 -7.69 -7.32 -3.79
CA THR A 58 -8.11 -8.10 -4.96
C THR A 58 -7.52 -7.55 -6.25
N GLU A 59 -7.33 -8.43 -7.24
CA GLU A 59 -6.80 -8.09 -8.56
C GLU A 59 -7.92 -7.62 -9.51
N GLY A 60 -8.68 -6.60 -9.11
CA GLY A 60 -9.76 -6.05 -9.96
C GLY A 60 -11.04 -6.86 -10.00
N ARG A 61 -11.09 -8.03 -9.34
CA ARG A 61 -12.30 -8.85 -9.23
C ARG A 61 -13.04 -8.50 -7.94
N SER A 62 -14.31 -8.17 -8.08
CA SER A 62 -15.22 -8.05 -6.94
C SER A 62 -15.54 -9.44 -6.39
N GLN A 63 -15.48 -9.60 -5.08
CA GLN A 63 -15.89 -10.82 -4.40
C GLN A 63 -16.90 -10.47 -3.32
N THR A 64 -18.05 -11.12 -3.34
CA THR A 64 -19.09 -10.98 -2.31
C THR A 64 -19.16 -12.27 -1.51
N PHE A 65 -19.23 -12.13 -0.20
CA PHE A 65 -19.31 -13.23 0.74
C PHE A 65 -20.52 -13.01 1.65
N THR A 66 -21.42 -13.99 1.68
CA THR A 66 -22.57 -14.06 2.60
C THR A 66 -22.41 -15.18 3.60
N ASP A 67 -21.66 -16.23 3.23
CA ASP A 67 -21.51 -17.44 4.02
C ASP A 67 -20.03 -17.64 4.39
N PRO A 68 -19.70 -17.75 5.69
CA PRO A 68 -18.32 -17.90 6.13
C PRO A 68 -17.70 -19.23 5.67
N SER A 69 -18.53 -20.27 5.44
CA SER A 69 -18.08 -21.59 4.98
C SER A 69 -17.64 -21.61 3.51
N THR A 70 -18.16 -20.69 2.68
CA THR A 70 -17.82 -20.59 1.25
C THR A 70 -16.85 -19.46 0.96
N ALA A 71 -16.43 -18.71 1.99
CA ALA A 71 -15.52 -17.61 1.86
C ALA A 71 -14.11 -18.10 1.49
N THR A 72 -13.66 -17.74 0.28
CA THR A 72 -12.31 -18.07 -0.22
C THR A 72 -11.22 -17.25 0.45
N SER A 73 -11.57 -16.12 1.06
CA SER A 73 -10.65 -15.26 1.79
C SER A 73 -10.76 -15.48 3.30
N PRO A 74 -9.65 -15.71 4.02
CA PRO A 74 -9.68 -15.89 5.47
C PRO A 74 -10.17 -14.62 6.19
N LEU A 75 -9.81 -13.43 5.70
CA LEU A 75 -10.35 -12.18 6.22
C LEU A 75 -11.87 -12.08 6.04
N ALA A 76 -12.41 -12.50 4.90
CA ALA A 76 -13.86 -12.48 4.68
C ALA A 76 -14.59 -13.40 5.66
N ARG A 77 -14.03 -14.60 5.90
CA ARG A 77 -14.55 -15.55 6.88
C ARG A 77 -14.58 -14.94 8.28
N ASP A 78 -13.50 -14.29 8.70
CA ASP A 78 -13.42 -13.69 10.04
C ASP A 78 -14.35 -12.49 10.18
N LEU A 79 -14.48 -11.65 9.14
CA LEU A 79 -15.42 -10.53 9.12
C LEU A 79 -16.88 -10.98 9.18
N LEU A 80 -17.25 -12.05 8.47
CA LEU A 80 -18.57 -12.67 8.56
C LEU A 80 -18.82 -13.35 9.90
N GLY A 81 -17.76 -13.69 10.64
CA GLY A 81 -17.86 -14.21 12.00
C GLY A 81 -18.20 -13.15 13.05
N ILE A 82 -18.14 -11.87 12.71
CA ILE A 82 -18.54 -10.79 13.62
C ILE A 82 -20.07 -10.87 13.83
N PRO A 83 -20.55 -10.92 15.09
CA PRO A 83 -21.97 -11.01 15.37
C PRO A 83 -22.72 -9.81 14.78
N GLY A 84 -23.73 -10.12 13.95
CA GLY A 84 -24.53 -9.13 13.27
C GLY A 84 -23.99 -8.65 11.92
N VAL A 85 -22.87 -9.20 11.41
CA VAL A 85 -22.47 -9.01 10.01
C VAL A 85 -23.21 -10.01 9.13
N ARG A 86 -23.84 -9.51 8.06
CA ARG A 86 -24.63 -10.30 7.12
C ARG A 86 -23.90 -10.57 5.80
N GLN A 87 -23.12 -9.60 5.32
CA GLN A 87 -22.46 -9.69 4.03
C GLN A 87 -21.17 -8.87 4.04
N VAL A 88 -20.16 -9.38 3.34
CA VAL A 88 -18.88 -8.70 3.14
C VAL A 88 -18.56 -8.66 1.64
N PHE A 89 -18.15 -7.51 1.14
CA PHE A 89 -17.82 -7.30 -0.27
C PHE A 89 -16.40 -6.75 -0.40
N PHE A 90 -15.56 -7.38 -1.21
CA PHE A 90 -14.19 -6.96 -1.48
C PHE A 90 -14.06 -6.48 -2.92
N LEU A 91 -13.40 -5.35 -3.11
CA LEU A 91 -12.99 -4.89 -4.43
C LEU A 91 -11.74 -4.00 -4.32
N ASN A 92 -10.69 -4.35 -5.07
CA ASN A 92 -9.43 -3.62 -5.13
C ASN A 92 -8.85 -3.38 -3.72
N ASP A 93 -8.92 -2.14 -3.25
CA ASP A 93 -8.39 -1.61 -2.00
C ASP A 93 -9.48 -1.31 -0.97
N PHE A 94 -10.72 -1.77 -1.16
CA PHE A 94 -11.78 -1.54 -0.20
C PHE A 94 -12.64 -2.76 0.08
N ILE A 95 -13.22 -2.74 1.27
CA ILE A 95 -14.11 -3.74 1.84
C ILE A 95 -15.41 -3.04 2.19
N THR A 96 -16.55 -3.58 1.82
CA THR A 96 -17.84 -3.13 2.33
C THR A 96 -18.39 -4.19 3.26
N VAL A 97 -18.63 -3.83 4.52
CA VAL A 97 -19.27 -4.70 5.50
C VAL A 97 -20.73 -4.27 5.59
N THR A 98 -21.63 -5.23 5.47
CA THR A 98 -23.07 -5.03 5.65
C THR A 98 -23.50 -5.75 6.91
N ARG A 99 -24.16 -5.04 7.82
CA ARG A 99 -24.69 -5.58 9.08
C ARG A 99 -26.20 -5.83 9.00
N GLU A 100 -26.70 -6.62 9.94
CA GLU A 100 -28.13 -6.77 10.22
C GLU A 100 -28.73 -5.46 10.77
N ALA A 101 -30.02 -5.26 10.52
CA ALA A 101 -30.75 -4.10 11.03
C ALA A 101 -30.76 -4.11 12.56
N GLY A 102 -30.53 -2.96 13.20
CA GLY A 102 -30.52 -2.81 14.66
C GLY A 102 -29.18 -3.09 15.38
N VAL A 103 -28.14 -3.56 14.68
CA VAL A 103 -26.88 -4.04 15.27
C VAL A 103 -25.85 -3.03 15.85
N ALA A 104 -25.92 -1.71 15.84
CA ALA A 104 -24.83 -0.84 16.36
C ALA A 104 -23.41 -1.04 15.75
N TRP A 105 -22.88 0.02 15.14
CA TRP A 105 -21.61 -0.04 14.42
C TRP A 105 -20.36 -0.09 15.29
N GLU A 106 -20.42 0.36 16.55
CA GLU A 106 -19.24 0.56 17.41
C GLU A 106 -18.41 -0.73 17.57
N GLY A 107 -19.06 -1.84 17.92
CA GLY A 107 -18.40 -3.14 18.03
C GLY A 107 -17.95 -3.71 16.68
N VAL A 108 -18.80 -3.58 15.65
CA VAL A 108 -18.51 -4.11 14.31
C VAL A 108 -17.30 -3.41 13.68
N VAL A 109 -17.21 -2.08 13.80
CA VAL A 109 -16.09 -1.29 13.26
C VAL A 109 -14.80 -1.65 13.98
N ALA A 110 -14.79 -1.70 15.31
CA ALA A 110 -13.60 -2.05 16.08
C ALA A 110 -13.08 -3.45 15.74
N SER A 111 -13.97 -4.44 15.65
CA SER A 111 -13.62 -5.81 15.23
C SER A 111 -13.13 -5.87 13.78
N ALA A 112 -13.85 -5.21 12.85
CA ALA A 112 -13.49 -5.20 11.44
C ALA A 112 -12.11 -4.55 11.22
N GLU A 113 -11.85 -3.38 11.80
CA GLU A 113 -10.54 -2.73 11.70
C GLU A 113 -9.42 -3.60 12.24
N THR A 114 -9.65 -4.28 13.36
CA THR A 114 -8.66 -5.17 13.98
C THR A 114 -8.33 -6.33 13.04
N LEU A 115 -9.34 -7.01 12.49
CA LEU A 115 -9.14 -8.11 11.55
C LEU A 115 -8.46 -7.65 10.26
N ILE A 116 -8.90 -6.53 9.68
CA ILE A 116 -8.27 -5.95 8.49
C ILE A 116 -6.79 -5.68 8.76
N ARG A 117 -6.45 -5.12 9.92
CA ARG A 117 -5.06 -4.86 10.32
C ARG A 117 -4.25 -6.12 10.54
N GLN A 118 -4.85 -7.17 11.09
CA GLN A 118 -4.18 -8.46 11.29
C GLN A 118 -3.88 -9.17 9.96
N HIS A 119 -4.83 -9.15 9.02
CA HIS A 119 -4.67 -9.84 7.73
C HIS A 119 -3.84 -9.05 6.72
N LEU A 120 -3.92 -7.72 6.74
CA LEU A 120 -3.22 -6.85 5.79
C LEU A 120 -2.01 -6.12 6.39
N GLY A 121 -1.75 -6.29 7.68
CA GLY A 121 -0.57 -5.75 8.35
C GLY A 121 0.72 -6.38 7.82
N PRO A 122 1.89 -5.81 8.11
CA PRO A 122 3.14 -6.52 7.88
C PRO A 122 3.13 -7.82 8.70
N ALA A 123 3.42 -8.95 8.07
CA ALA A 123 3.77 -10.15 8.81
C ALA A 123 4.98 -9.80 9.69
N ALA A 124 4.82 -9.96 11.00
CA ALA A 124 5.89 -9.75 11.97
C ALA A 124 7.09 -10.66 11.67
#